data_AF-A0A845CYX4-F1
#
_entry.id   AF-A0A845CYX4-F1
#
_cell.length_a   1.000
_cell.length_b   1.000
_cell.length_c   1.000
_cell.angle_alpha   90.00
_cell.angle_beta   90.00
_cell.angle_gamma   90.00
#
_symmetry.space_group_name_H-M   'P 1'
#
loop_
_entity.id
_entity.type
_entity.pdbx_description
1 polymer ?
#
loop_
_entity_poly.entity_id
_entity_poly.type
_entity_poly.pdbx_seq_one_letter_code
_entity_poly.pdbx_strand_id
1 'polypeptide(L)'
;LADAARRRGLLAEAAGLLDSGVDDVPELVSKQQEALKSAERELKALREGLVGYQARELLAGAETAGGVRLVAREMADSEPSAVQGLARALISEPGVVALLGCARGGKGTVVFARSEDCSVHVGNLLRDTLRAFGGGGGGRPDFAQGGGVAEEKLVDALDAAAEVVRREVGG
;
A
#
# COMPACT_ATOMS: atom_id res chain seq x y z
N LEU A 1 -4.79 -11.23 -53.14
CA LEU A 1 -6.06 -11.92 -52.81
C LEU A 1 -6.02 -12.56 -51.42
N ALA A 2 -5.00 -13.37 -51.08
CA ALA A 2 -4.88 -14.00 -49.75
C ALA A 2 -4.86 -13.01 -48.56
N ASP A 3 -4.15 -11.89 -48.70
CA ASP A 3 -4.09 -10.84 -47.65
C ASP A 3 -5.45 -10.19 -47.36
N ALA A 4 -6.25 -9.89 -48.39
CA ALA A 4 -7.59 -9.31 -48.24
C ALA A 4 -8.61 -10.29 -47.62
N ALA A 5 -8.46 -11.60 -47.85
CA ALA A 5 -9.27 -12.62 -47.19
C ALA A 5 -8.89 -12.75 -45.71
N ARG A 6 -7.58 -12.77 -45.41
CA ARG A 6 -7.06 -12.79 -44.04
C ARG A 6 -7.52 -11.58 -43.22
N ARG A 7 -7.41 -10.37 -43.75
CA ARG A 7 -7.87 -9.13 -43.07
C ARG A 7 -9.37 -9.13 -42.78
N ARG A 8 -10.20 -9.61 -43.71
CA ARG A 8 -11.64 -9.76 -43.49
C ARG A 8 -11.97 -10.79 -42.41
N GLY A 9 -11.23 -11.91 -42.38
CA GLY A 9 -11.36 -12.91 -41.31
C GLY A 9 -11.09 -12.31 -39.93
N LEU A 10 -9.99 -11.57 -39.77
CA LEU A 10 -9.64 -10.91 -38.52
C LEU A 10 -10.68 -9.85 -38.09
N LEU A 11 -11.24 -9.10 -39.03
CA LEU A 11 -12.28 -8.11 -38.75
C LEU A 11 -13.60 -8.76 -38.33
N ALA A 12 -13.99 -9.87 -38.97
CA ALA A 12 -15.17 -10.63 -38.59
C ALA A 12 -15.03 -11.28 -37.21
N GLU A 13 -13.83 -11.76 -36.87
CA GLU A 13 -13.50 -12.26 -35.53
C GLU A 13 -13.63 -11.16 -34.47
N ALA A 14 -13.06 -9.97 -34.72
CA ALA A 14 -13.19 -8.83 -33.82
C ALA A 14 -14.65 -8.38 -33.64
N ALA A 15 -15.44 -8.38 -34.71
CA ALA A 15 -16.87 -8.10 -34.66
C ALA A 15 -17.63 -9.14 -33.83
N GLY A 16 -17.27 -10.42 -33.96
CA GLY A 16 -17.82 -11.50 -33.15
C GLY A 16 -17.50 -11.39 -31.67
N LEU A 17 -16.29 -10.93 -31.30
CA LEU A 17 -15.92 -10.66 -29.90
C LEU A 17 -16.73 -9.52 -29.27
N LEU A 18 -17.18 -8.57 -30.09
CA LEU A 18 -17.93 -7.38 -29.67
C LEU A 18 -19.45 -7.55 -29.85
N ASP A 19 -19.90 -8.70 -30.35
CA ASP A 19 -21.30 -8.97 -30.73
C ASP A 19 -21.88 -7.85 -31.61
N SER A 20 -21.13 -7.46 -32.65
CA SER A 20 -21.44 -6.29 -33.49
C SER A 20 -21.29 -6.54 -34.99
N GLY A 21 -21.72 -5.57 -35.80
CA GLY A 21 -21.33 -5.48 -37.21
C GLY A 21 -19.86 -5.10 -37.36
N VAL A 22 -19.22 -5.51 -38.46
CA VAL A 22 -17.81 -5.19 -38.76
C VAL A 22 -17.57 -3.68 -38.85
N ASP A 23 -18.54 -2.93 -39.35
CA ASP A 23 -18.44 -1.48 -39.50
C ASP A 23 -18.54 -0.74 -38.16
N ASP A 24 -19.18 -1.35 -37.14
CA ASP A 24 -19.35 -0.78 -35.80
C ASP A 24 -18.14 -1.02 -34.88
N VAL A 25 -17.25 -1.97 -35.26
CA VAL A 25 -16.09 -2.38 -34.46
C VAL A 25 -15.24 -1.18 -34.00
N PRO A 26 -14.84 -0.22 -34.87
CA PRO A 26 -13.99 0.89 -34.44
C PRO A 26 -14.65 1.76 -33.36
N GLU A 27 -15.95 2.03 -33.48
CA GLU A 27 -16.69 2.85 -32.52
C GLU A 27 -16.83 2.14 -31.18
N LEU A 28 -17.19 0.85 -31.19
CA LEU A 28 -17.32 0.04 -29.97
C LEU A 28 -15.98 -0.12 -29.24
N VAL A 29 -14.88 -0.31 -29.97
CA VAL A 29 -13.55 -0.35 -29.37
C VAL A 29 -13.21 0.98 -28.71
N SER A 30 -13.50 2.11 -29.38
CA SER A 30 -13.29 3.44 -28.80
C SER A 30 -14.09 3.62 -27.50
N LYS A 31 -15.39 3.27 -27.52
CA LYS A 31 -16.28 3.32 -26.35
C LYS A 31 -15.79 2.43 -25.22
N GLN A 32 -15.34 1.21 -25.50
CA GLN A 32 -14.80 0.32 -24.47
C GLN A 32 -13.51 0.85 -23.87
N GLN A 33 -12.61 1.44 -24.67
CA GLN A 33 -11.38 2.06 -24.14
C GLN A 33 -11.69 3.27 -23.24
N GLU A 34 -12.68 4.09 -23.60
CA GLU A 34 -13.15 5.19 -22.76
C GLU A 34 -13.77 4.70 -21.46
N ALA A 35 -14.64 3.69 -21.53
CA ALA A 35 -15.24 3.05 -20.36
C ALA A 35 -14.18 2.44 -19.43
N LEU A 36 -13.19 1.75 -19.98
CA LEU A 36 -12.07 1.19 -19.21
C LEU A 36 -11.30 2.29 -18.49
N LYS A 37 -10.92 3.37 -19.20
CA LYS A 37 -10.24 4.53 -18.59
C LYS A 37 -11.10 5.18 -17.49
N SER A 38 -12.41 5.25 -17.66
CA SER A 38 -13.33 5.79 -16.65
C SER A 38 -13.38 4.88 -15.42
N ALA A 39 -13.54 3.57 -15.62
CA ALA A 39 -13.56 2.59 -14.54
C ALA A 39 -12.23 2.55 -13.77
N GLU A 40 -11.09 2.65 -14.45
CA GLU A 40 -9.77 2.74 -13.80
C GLU A 40 -9.64 3.99 -12.92
N ARG A 41 -10.16 5.14 -13.39
CA ARG A 41 -10.17 6.40 -12.61
C ARG A 41 -11.07 6.29 -11.38
N GLU A 42 -12.27 5.73 -11.53
CA GLU A 42 -13.21 5.55 -10.43
C GLU A 42 -12.66 4.57 -9.39
N LEU A 43 -12.11 3.44 -9.85
CA LEU A 43 -11.48 2.45 -8.99
C LEU A 43 -10.28 3.03 -8.23
N LYS A 44 -9.48 3.90 -8.87
CA LYS A 44 -8.42 4.65 -8.18
C LYS A 44 -8.99 5.57 -7.09
N ALA A 45 -10.01 6.35 -7.40
CA ALA A 45 -10.64 7.27 -6.45
C ALA A 45 -11.25 6.53 -5.25
N LEU A 46 -11.93 5.40 -5.49
CA LEU A 46 -12.49 4.56 -4.43
C LEU A 46 -11.39 3.96 -3.53
N ARG A 47 -10.28 3.50 -4.12
CA ARG A 47 -9.13 3.00 -3.35
C ARG A 47 -8.49 4.09 -2.49
N GLU A 48 -8.31 5.28 -3.04
CA GLU A 48 -7.80 6.45 -2.28
C GLU A 48 -8.74 6.82 -1.13
N GLY A 49 -10.06 6.84 -1.38
CA GLY A 49 -11.08 7.06 -0.36
C GLY A 49 -11.05 6.02 0.76
N LEU A 50 -10.90 4.73 0.42
CA LEU A 50 -10.82 3.64 1.38
C LEU A 50 -9.58 3.78 2.28
N VAL A 51 -8.41 4.08 1.70
CA VAL A 51 -7.18 4.30 2.47
C VAL A 51 -7.34 5.47 3.43
N GLY A 52 -7.93 6.58 2.96
CA GLY A 52 -8.20 7.74 3.81
C GLY A 52 -9.22 7.49 4.93
N TYR A 53 -10.17 6.56 4.72
CA TYR A 53 -11.09 6.12 5.77
C TYR A 53 -10.37 5.25 6.81
N GLN A 54 -9.62 4.24 6.36
CA GLN A 54 -8.84 3.36 7.23
C GLN A 54 -7.82 4.13 8.07
N ALA A 55 -7.13 5.10 7.49
CA ALA A 55 -6.20 5.96 8.21
C ALA A 55 -6.90 6.72 9.36
N ARG A 56 -8.09 7.27 9.11
CA ARG A 56 -8.88 7.97 10.14
C ARG A 56 -9.33 7.03 11.26
N GLU A 57 -9.78 5.82 10.93
CA GLU A 57 -10.15 4.84 11.96
C GLU A 57 -8.95 4.44 12.83
N LEU A 58 -7.80 4.16 12.20
CA LEU A 58 -6.59 3.82 12.93
C LEU A 58 -6.10 4.96 13.82
N LEU A 59 -6.17 6.20 13.35
CA LEU A 59 -5.80 7.38 14.14
C LEU A 59 -6.76 7.62 15.32
N ALA A 60 -8.05 7.33 15.15
CA ALA A 60 -9.03 7.47 16.22
C ALA A 60 -8.79 6.45 17.36
N GLY A 61 -8.28 5.27 17.03
CA GLY A 61 -7.89 4.24 18.00
C GLY A 61 -6.42 4.25 18.41
N ALA A 62 -5.63 5.23 17.95
CA ALA A 62 -4.20 5.29 18.21
C ALA A 62 -3.90 5.67 19.66
N GLU A 63 -2.87 5.05 20.23
CA GLU A 63 -2.35 5.47 21.52
C GLU A 63 -1.63 6.82 21.37
N THR A 64 -1.76 7.70 22.37
CA THR A 64 -0.93 8.90 22.47
C THR A 64 0.22 8.68 23.44
N ALA A 65 1.46 8.79 22.97
CA ALA A 65 2.66 8.70 23.79
C ALA A 65 3.54 9.92 23.51
N GLY A 66 3.96 10.67 24.54
CA GLY A 66 4.87 11.80 24.36
C GLY A 66 4.38 12.90 23.41
N GLY A 67 3.06 13.06 23.27
CA GLY A 67 2.46 14.02 22.32
C GLY A 67 2.38 13.55 20.87
N VAL A 68 2.81 12.31 20.56
CA VAL A 68 2.61 11.70 19.24
C VAL A 68 1.54 10.60 19.30
N ARG A 69 0.78 10.44 18.21
CA ARG A 69 -0.11 9.32 17.96
C ARG A 69 0.69 8.17 17.37
N LEU A 70 0.77 7.06 18.09
CA LEU A 70 1.49 5.87 17.69
C LEU A 70 0.51 4.83 17.14
N VAL A 71 0.70 4.44 15.89
CA VAL A 71 -0.05 3.37 15.23
C VAL A 71 0.90 2.21 14.96
N ALA A 72 0.84 1.15 15.77
CA ALA A 72 1.57 -0.09 15.56
C ALA A 72 0.60 -1.24 15.27
N ARG A 73 0.56 -1.73 14.03
CA ARG A 73 -0.42 -2.74 13.60
C ARG A 73 0.09 -3.65 12.49
N GLU A 74 -0.24 -4.93 12.63
CA GLU A 74 -0.25 -5.85 11.49
C GLU A 74 -1.54 -5.65 10.69
N MET A 75 -1.38 -5.51 9.38
CA MET A 75 -2.42 -5.39 8.38
C MET A 75 -2.60 -6.77 7.74
N ALA A 76 -3.50 -7.57 8.29
CA ALA A 76 -3.85 -8.89 7.74
C ALA A 76 -4.31 -8.77 6.29
N ASP A 77 -4.00 -9.81 5.49
CA ASP A 77 -4.40 -9.94 4.08
C ASP A 77 -4.08 -8.73 3.19
N SER A 78 -3.11 -7.92 3.59
CA SER A 78 -2.74 -6.69 2.89
C SER A 78 -1.48 -6.88 2.05
N GLU A 79 -1.48 -6.28 0.87
CA GLU A 79 -0.30 -6.22 0.01
C GLU A 79 0.70 -5.16 0.54
N PRO A 80 2.02 -5.36 0.39
CA PRO A 80 3.02 -4.39 0.84
C PRO A 80 2.81 -2.97 0.32
N SER A 81 2.32 -2.82 -0.92
CA SER A 81 2.01 -1.51 -1.50
C SER A 81 0.81 -0.82 -0.84
N ALA A 82 -0.20 -1.59 -0.41
CA ALA A 82 -1.34 -1.07 0.32
C ALA A 82 -0.91 -0.59 1.72
N VAL A 83 -0.09 -1.38 2.42
CA VAL A 83 0.50 -0.99 3.72
C VAL A 83 1.34 0.27 3.58
N GLN A 84 2.13 0.39 2.51
CA GLN A 84 2.90 1.60 2.21
C GLN A 84 2.00 2.83 2.00
N GLY A 85 0.91 2.66 1.24
CA GLY A 85 -0.06 3.74 1.00
C GLY A 85 -0.76 4.18 2.29
N LEU A 86 -1.15 3.23 3.13
CA LEU A 86 -1.77 3.52 4.43
C LEU A 86 -0.81 4.22 5.39
N ALA A 87 0.46 3.78 5.47
CA ALA A 87 1.47 4.47 6.27
C ALA A 87 1.63 5.94 5.83
N ARG A 88 1.63 6.21 4.52
CA ARG A 88 1.68 7.59 3.97
C ARG A 88 0.45 8.41 4.34
N ALA A 89 -0.74 7.82 4.29
CA ALA A 89 -1.97 8.49 4.67
C ALA A 89 -2.07 8.75 6.18
N LEU A 90 -1.44 7.93 7.02
CA LEU A 90 -1.35 8.18 8.45
C LEU A 90 -0.43 9.37 8.74
N ILE A 91 0.76 9.41 8.12
CA ILE A 91 1.76 10.44 8.40
C ILE A 91 1.50 11.78 7.69
N SER A 92 0.46 11.88 6.86
CA SER A 92 -0.01 13.18 6.36
C SER A 92 -0.69 14.00 7.46
N GLU A 93 -1.11 13.35 8.54
CA GLU A 93 -1.59 14.01 9.75
C GLU A 93 -0.40 14.32 10.68
N PRO A 94 -0.39 15.48 11.35
CA PRO A 94 0.71 15.87 12.23
C PRO A 94 0.78 15.02 13.50
N GLY A 95 1.96 14.92 14.08
CA GLY A 95 2.22 14.19 15.31
C GLY A 95 1.92 12.69 15.19
N VAL A 96 2.26 12.03 14.08
CA VAL A 96 1.97 10.60 13.86
C VAL A 96 3.25 9.80 13.63
N VAL A 97 3.35 8.65 14.29
CA VAL A 97 4.33 7.60 14.00
C VAL A 97 3.56 6.33 13.64
N ALA A 98 3.79 5.82 12.42
CA ALA A 98 3.15 4.62 11.90
C ALA A 98 4.17 3.48 11.76
N LEU A 99 3.91 2.36 12.43
CA LEU A 99 4.68 1.12 12.40
C LEU A 99 3.75 0.02 11.89
N LEU A 100 3.70 -0.17 10.58
CA LEU A 100 2.78 -1.13 9.97
C LEU A 100 3.52 -2.34 9.45
N GLY A 101 2.87 -3.51 9.49
CA GLY A 101 3.40 -4.74 8.89
C GLY A 101 2.32 -5.53 8.15
N CYS A 102 2.74 -6.42 7.25
CA CYS A 102 1.87 -7.46 6.69
C CYS A 102 2.71 -8.71 6.42
N ALA A 103 2.11 -9.89 6.49
CA ALA A 103 2.76 -11.15 6.17
C ALA A 103 2.19 -11.78 4.90
N ARG A 104 3.08 -12.37 4.08
CA ARG A 104 2.68 -13.18 2.93
C ARG A 104 3.68 -14.30 2.69
N GLY A 105 3.19 -15.52 2.55
CA GLY A 105 4.03 -16.69 2.30
C GLY A 105 5.04 -16.96 3.42
N GLY A 106 4.64 -16.77 4.68
CA GLY A 106 5.47 -17.00 5.86
C GLY A 106 6.51 -15.92 6.14
N LYS A 107 6.49 -14.80 5.39
CA LYS A 107 7.43 -13.69 5.59
C LYS A 107 6.69 -12.36 5.75
N GLY A 108 7.03 -11.67 6.83
CA GLY A 108 6.61 -10.31 7.16
C GLY A 108 7.39 -9.26 6.36
N THR A 109 6.67 -8.22 5.96
CA THR A 109 7.18 -6.94 5.46
C THR A 109 6.68 -5.84 6.38
N VAL A 110 7.51 -4.83 6.63
CA VAL A 110 7.19 -3.69 7.50
C VAL A 110 7.45 -2.37 6.82
N VAL A 111 6.66 -1.36 7.19
CA VAL A 111 6.80 0.04 6.79
C VAL A 111 6.74 0.89 8.05
N PHE A 112 7.83 1.59 8.34
CA PHE A 112 7.90 2.55 9.45
C PHE A 112 7.95 3.96 8.88
N ALA A 113 7.07 4.83 9.35
CA ALA A 113 6.93 6.19 8.85
C ALA A 113 6.59 7.14 10.00
N ARG A 114 6.95 8.40 9.85
CA ARG A 114 6.52 9.46 10.78
C ARG A 114 6.13 10.73 10.02
N SER A 115 5.30 11.55 10.66
CA SER A 115 4.99 12.90 10.17
C SER A 115 6.22 13.81 10.27
N GLU A 116 6.23 14.91 9.51
CA GLU A 116 7.39 15.79 9.39
C GLU A 116 7.83 16.43 10.72
N ASP A 117 6.86 16.72 11.59
CA ASP A 117 7.00 17.34 12.90
C ASP A 117 7.49 16.39 14.01
N CYS A 118 7.54 15.08 13.76
CA CYS A 118 8.10 14.11 14.69
C CYS A 118 9.63 13.98 14.51
N SER A 119 10.38 13.83 15.61
CA SER A 119 11.85 13.72 15.60
C SER A 119 12.38 12.29 15.46
N VAL A 120 11.53 11.28 15.67
CA VAL A 120 11.89 9.85 15.65
C VAL A 120 12.58 9.47 14.33
N HIS A 121 13.75 8.84 14.41
CA HIS A 121 14.47 8.40 13.22
C HIS A 121 14.04 7.00 12.79
N VAL A 122 12.93 6.89 12.06
CA VAL A 122 12.31 5.58 11.75
C VAL A 122 13.18 4.65 10.92
N GLY A 123 14.10 5.18 10.11
CA GLY A 123 15.05 4.36 9.35
C GLY A 123 16.11 3.65 10.20
N ASN A 124 16.44 4.17 11.38
CA ASN A 124 17.35 3.51 12.33
C ASN A 124 16.56 2.51 13.17
N LEU A 125 15.40 2.95 13.69
CA LEU A 125 14.43 2.09 14.38
C LEU A 125 14.12 0.81 13.59
N LEU A 126 13.79 0.94 12.30
CA LEU A 126 13.49 -0.19 11.43
C LEU A 126 14.69 -1.14 11.29
N ARG A 127 15.90 -0.58 11.10
CA ARG A 127 17.11 -1.39 10.92
C ARG A 127 17.43 -2.20 12.17
N ASP A 128 17.34 -1.57 13.34
CA ASP A 128 17.64 -2.20 14.62
C ASP A 128 16.58 -3.25 14.98
N THR A 129 15.31 -2.94 14.73
CA THR A 129 14.20 -3.89 14.88
C THR A 129 14.40 -5.10 13.98
N LEU A 130 14.60 -4.90 12.68
CA LEU A 130 14.73 -6.03 11.76
C LEU A 130 15.96 -6.89 12.04
N ARG A 131 17.08 -6.30 12.47
CA ARG A 131 18.27 -7.06 12.90
C ARG A 131 17.98 -7.97 14.08
N ALA A 132 17.17 -7.53 15.04
CA ALA A 132 16.80 -8.35 16.20
C ALA A 132 15.87 -9.52 15.83
N PHE A 133 15.03 -9.34 14.81
CA PHE A 133 14.02 -10.33 14.41
C PHE A 133 14.37 -11.16 13.16
N GLY A 134 15.60 -11.02 12.66
CA GLY A 134 16.12 -11.83 11.54
C GLY A 134 15.71 -11.35 10.15
N GLY A 135 15.23 -10.10 10.03
CA GLY A 135 14.93 -9.44 8.76
C GLY A 135 16.01 -8.44 8.34
N GLY A 136 15.71 -7.69 7.28
CA GLY A 136 16.58 -6.63 6.77
C GLY A 136 15.80 -5.54 6.05
N GLY A 137 16.36 -4.33 6.02
CA GLY A 137 15.71 -3.18 5.39
C GLY A 137 16.46 -1.88 5.61
N GLY A 138 15.81 -0.79 5.25
CA GLY A 138 16.35 0.55 5.41
C GLY A 138 15.42 1.62 4.86
N GLY A 139 15.91 2.86 4.88
CA GLY A 139 15.16 4.00 4.39
C GLY A 139 15.70 5.30 4.94
N ARG A 140 14.89 6.34 4.76
CA ARG A 140 15.16 7.70 5.21
C ARG A 140 14.76 7.87 6.69
N PRO A 141 15.16 8.98 7.33
CA PRO A 141 14.77 9.27 8.72
C PRO A 141 13.26 9.38 8.95
N ASP A 142 12.48 9.70 7.91
CA ASP A 142 11.03 9.90 7.93
C ASP A 142 10.23 8.70 7.42
N PHE A 143 10.85 7.83 6.61
CA PHE A 143 10.17 6.72 5.96
C PHE A 143 11.15 5.57 5.65
N ALA A 144 10.84 4.37 6.11
CA ALA A 144 11.64 3.19 5.92
C ALA A 144 10.81 1.93 5.69
N GLN A 145 11.42 0.95 5.05
CA GLN A 145 10.79 -0.32 4.71
C GLN A 145 11.77 -1.48 4.79
N GLY A 146 11.25 -2.66 5.06
CA GLY A 146 12.04 -3.88 5.07
C GLY A 146 11.18 -5.12 5.24
N GLY A 147 11.82 -6.26 5.36
CA GLY A 147 11.10 -7.52 5.53
C GLY A 147 12.01 -8.69 5.81
N GLY A 148 11.48 -9.89 5.65
CA GLY A 148 12.17 -11.13 5.96
C GLY A 148 12.05 -11.55 7.43
N VAL A 149 11.24 -10.84 8.22
CA VAL A 149 10.80 -11.31 9.53
C VAL A 149 9.89 -12.52 9.32
N ALA A 150 9.97 -13.53 10.17
CA ALA A 150 9.01 -14.64 10.14
C ALA A 150 7.61 -14.10 10.49
N GLU A 151 6.57 -14.60 9.82
CA GLU A 151 5.18 -14.17 10.04
C GLU A 151 4.78 -14.23 11.51
N GLU A 152 5.19 -15.29 12.22
CA GLU A 152 4.87 -15.51 13.64
C GLU A 152 5.56 -14.51 14.57
N LYS A 153 6.59 -13.81 14.09
CA LYS A 153 7.36 -12.80 14.85
C LYS A 153 7.04 -11.37 14.44
N LEU A 154 6.12 -11.18 13.49
CA LEU A 154 5.83 -9.86 12.94
C LEU A 154 5.23 -8.93 14.01
N VAL A 155 4.25 -9.42 14.76
CA VAL A 155 3.63 -8.65 15.86
C VAL A 155 4.67 -8.29 16.92
N ASP A 156 5.47 -9.26 17.38
CA ASP A 156 6.54 -9.01 18.35
C ASP A 156 7.54 -7.96 17.87
N ALA A 157 7.87 -7.94 16.56
CA ALA A 157 8.76 -6.95 15.98
C ALA A 157 8.14 -5.55 15.97
N LEU A 158 6.85 -5.43 15.67
CA LEU A 158 6.12 -4.16 15.71
C LEU A 158 6.02 -3.63 17.15
N ASP A 159 5.72 -4.50 18.11
CA ASP A 159 5.63 -4.14 19.52
C ASP A 159 6.99 -3.69 20.08
N ALA A 160 8.07 -4.41 19.75
CA ALA A 160 9.42 -4.01 20.14
C ALA A 160 9.80 -2.63 19.57
N ALA A 161 9.42 -2.34 18.33
CA ALA A 161 9.64 -1.02 17.74
C ALA A 161 8.78 0.07 18.44
N ALA A 162 7.53 -0.25 18.78
CA ALA A 162 6.63 0.65 19.50
C ALA A 162 7.16 1.02 20.90
N GLU A 163 7.73 0.06 21.63
CA GLU A 163 8.40 0.30 22.93
C GLU A 163 9.53 1.32 22.81
N VAL A 164 10.36 1.20 21.76
CA VAL A 164 11.47 2.14 21.52
C VAL A 164 10.93 3.54 21.25
N VAL A 165 9.89 3.67 20.42
CA VAL A 165 9.25 4.97 20.16
C VAL A 165 8.71 5.56 21.45
N ARG A 166 7.98 4.79 22.26
CA ARG A 166 7.42 5.25 23.54
C ARG A 166 8.49 5.80 24.48
N ARG A 167 9.66 5.15 24.54
CA ARG A 167 10.79 5.62 25.34
C ARG A 167 11.43 6.90 24.77
N GLU A 168 11.53 7.03 23.45
CA GLU A 168 12.11 8.22 22.81
C GLU A 168 11.23 9.47 22.94
N VAL A 169 9.91 9.31 22.86
CA VAL A 169 8.95 10.44 22.90
C VAL A 169 8.46 10.76 24.30
N GLY A 170 8.47 9.79 25.23
CA GLY A 170 8.02 9.98 26.62
C GLY A 170 9.10 10.53 27.56
N GLY A 171 10.33 10.70 27.09
CA GLY A 171 11.47 11.25 27.83
C GLY A 171 11.62 12.76 27.73
#